data_AF-A0A7C6U6G6-F1
#
_entry.id   AF-A0A7C6U6G6-F1
#
_cell.length_a   1.000
_cell.length_b   1.000
_cell.length_c   1.000
_cell.angle_alpha   90.00
_cell.angle_beta   90.00
_cell.angle_gamma   90.00
#
_symmetry.space_group_name_H-M   'P 1'
#
loop_
_entity.id
_entity.type
_entity.pdbx_description
1 polymer ?
#
loop_
_entity_poly.entity_id
_entity_poly.type
_entity_poly.pdbx_seq_one_letter_code
_entity_poly.pdbx_strand_id
1 'polypeptide(L)'
;MKKLIRLHYHYLFNRTSLFILLAVLFLSFLGFLESALSFKDDISGFADFYYFESSFFLLKLIGIFISVFTFAYSLLPKADQYAELVLVAEVSRTVYFCSKVLVIFLYLIFFLLLEFSLYLLCGVCFLKRFSSPSFPAFLKLLLLTLDYGLLSLALMQILRNLYVIAIPLMLFITGSIINEKSGFFPYYFNLVIPNFLSEKPELYHGTVHVLMMIIILLLLNLLLYLARDL
;
A
#
# COMPACT_ATOMS: atom_id res chain seq x y z
N MET A 1 -22.18 -4.62 -13.67
CA MET A 1 -20.86 -4.90 -13.07
C MET A 1 -19.69 -4.82 -14.06
N LYS A 2 -19.58 -5.66 -15.10
CA LYS A 2 -18.40 -5.66 -16.02
C LYS A 2 -18.09 -4.29 -16.65
N LYS A 3 -19.11 -3.57 -17.14
CA LYS A 3 -18.95 -2.21 -17.72
C LYS A 3 -18.43 -1.20 -16.69
N LEU A 4 -18.92 -1.27 -15.45
CA LEU A 4 -18.53 -0.40 -14.34
C LEU A 4 -17.08 -0.64 -13.91
N ILE A 5 -16.68 -1.91 -13.74
CA ILE A 5 -15.29 -2.29 -13.44
C ILE A 5 -14.34 -1.76 -14.53
N ARG A 6 -14.68 -1.97 -15.82
CA ARG A 6 -13.89 -1.47 -16.94
C ARG A 6 -13.72 0.05 -16.88
N LEU A 7 -14.77 0.77 -16.47
CA LEU A 7 -14.75 2.22 -16.35
C LEU A 7 -13.82 2.65 -15.20
N HIS A 8 -13.92 2.04 -14.01
CA HIS A 8 -12.98 2.29 -12.92
C HIS A 8 -11.53 2.05 -13.33
N TYR A 9 -11.25 0.94 -14.03
CA TYR A 9 -9.92 0.65 -14.57
C TYR A 9 -9.41 1.76 -15.51
N HIS A 10 -10.27 2.24 -16.42
CA HIS A 10 -9.88 3.30 -17.36
C HIS A 10 -9.54 4.61 -16.65
N TYR A 11 -10.28 4.96 -15.60
CA TYR A 11 -9.99 6.18 -14.81
C TYR A 11 -8.77 6.01 -13.91
N LEU A 12 -8.55 4.82 -13.37
CA LEU A 12 -7.40 4.51 -12.53
C LEU A 12 -6.09 4.50 -13.34
N PHE A 13 -6.09 3.84 -14.50
CA PHE A 13 -4.94 3.72 -15.41
C PHE A 13 -4.93 4.81 -16.49
N ASN A 14 -5.10 6.06 -16.07
CA ASN A 14 -4.85 7.19 -16.95
C ASN A 14 -3.33 7.36 -17.18
N ARG A 15 -2.96 8.21 -18.15
CA ARG A 15 -1.55 8.45 -18.53
C ARG A 15 -0.70 8.90 -17.33
N THR A 16 -1.24 9.74 -16.47
CA THR A 16 -0.53 10.27 -15.29
C THR A 16 -0.27 9.16 -14.28
N SER A 17 -1.27 8.35 -13.94
CA SER A 17 -1.12 7.20 -13.03
C SER A 17 -0.14 6.17 -13.57
N LEU A 18 -0.16 5.89 -14.89
CA LEU A 18 0.79 4.98 -15.53
C LEU A 18 2.22 5.52 -15.47
N PHE A 19 2.41 6.82 -15.69
CA PHE A 19 3.72 7.45 -15.58
C PHE A 19 4.25 7.39 -14.15
N ILE A 20 3.42 7.69 -13.14
CA ILE A 20 3.78 7.57 -11.72
C ILE A 20 4.14 6.12 -11.39
N LEU A 21 3.32 5.16 -11.82
CA LEU A 21 3.59 3.73 -11.61
C LEU A 21 4.94 3.31 -12.19
N LEU A 22 5.22 3.69 -13.43
CA LEU A 22 6.50 3.38 -14.10
C LEU A 22 7.68 4.05 -13.40
N ALA A 23 7.54 5.32 -13.01
CA ALA A 23 8.57 6.05 -12.29
C ALA A 23 8.89 5.38 -10.94
N VAL A 24 7.86 4.98 -10.20
CA VAL A 24 8.01 4.29 -8.92
C VAL A 24 8.67 2.92 -9.11
N LEU A 25 8.19 2.10 -10.05
CA LEU A 25 8.80 0.80 -10.35
C LEU A 25 10.27 0.93 -10.79
N PHE A 26 10.60 1.98 -11.53
CA PHE A 26 11.98 2.27 -11.93
C PHE A 26 12.85 2.63 -10.74
N LEU A 27 12.36 3.48 -9.82
CA LEU A 27 13.07 3.81 -8.58
C LEU A 27 13.25 2.57 -7.68
N SER A 28 12.22 1.73 -7.54
CA SER A 28 12.31 0.47 -6.82
C SER A 28 13.35 -0.45 -7.41
N PHE A 29 13.38 -0.59 -8.75
CA PHE A 29 14.38 -1.37 -9.46
C PHE A 29 15.80 -0.86 -9.18
N LEU A 30 16.04 0.46 -9.26
CA LEU A 30 17.35 1.02 -8.92
C LEU A 30 17.75 0.73 -7.47
N GLY A 31 16.83 0.85 -6.52
CA GLY A 31 17.11 0.55 -5.12
C GLY A 31 17.41 -0.93 -4.86
N PHE A 32 16.68 -1.85 -5.49
CA PHE A 32 16.97 -3.29 -5.41
C PHE A 32 18.30 -3.63 -6.09
N LEU A 33 18.59 -3.01 -7.24
CA LEU A 33 19.86 -3.20 -7.93
C LEU A 33 21.04 -2.72 -7.08
N GLU A 34 20.95 -1.53 -6.50
CA GLU A 34 21.98 -0.97 -5.62
C GLU A 34 22.20 -1.88 -4.40
N SER A 35 21.12 -2.34 -3.77
CA SER A 35 21.21 -3.26 -2.63
C SER A 35 21.88 -4.58 -3.03
N ALA A 36 21.47 -5.19 -4.15
CA ALA A 36 22.05 -6.46 -4.60
C ALA A 36 23.54 -6.33 -4.97
N LEU A 37 23.93 -5.23 -5.62
CA LEU A 37 25.32 -4.96 -5.99
C LEU A 37 26.20 -4.71 -4.76
N SER A 38 25.67 -4.02 -3.74
CA SER A 38 26.40 -3.72 -2.50
C SER A 38 26.81 -4.98 -1.72
N PHE A 39 26.00 -6.04 -1.79
CA PHE A 39 26.23 -7.30 -1.06
C PHE A 39 26.70 -8.46 -1.96
N LYS A 40 27.02 -8.19 -3.24
CA LYS A 40 27.40 -9.21 -4.24
C LYS A 40 28.58 -10.09 -3.83
N ASP A 41 29.58 -9.48 -3.19
CA ASP A 41 30.83 -10.13 -2.80
C ASP A 41 30.93 -10.43 -1.30
N ASP A 42 29.83 -10.31 -0.57
CA ASP A 42 29.81 -10.65 0.85
C ASP A 42 29.90 -12.19 1.04
N ILE A 43 31.02 -12.62 1.64
CA ILE A 43 31.37 -14.02 1.89
C ILE A 43 30.66 -14.55 3.15
N SER A 44 30.13 -13.67 3.99
CA SER A 44 29.61 -14.00 5.33
C SER A 44 28.35 -14.88 5.33
N GLY A 45 27.74 -15.12 4.16
CA GLY A 45 26.49 -15.88 4.05
C GLY A 45 25.24 -15.09 4.48
N PHE A 46 25.41 -13.84 4.95
CA PHE A 46 24.31 -12.95 5.33
C PHE A 46 23.87 -11.99 4.22
N ALA A 47 24.49 -12.07 3.03
CA ALA A 47 24.18 -11.22 1.88
C ALA A 47 22.67 -11.18 1.56
N ASP A 48 22.01 -12.33 1.56
CA ASP A 48 20.58 -12.47 1.32
C ASP A 48 19.73 -11.76 2.38
N PHE A 49 20.14 -11.84 3.65
CA PHE A 49 19.45 -11.19 4.75
C PHE A 49 19.54 -9.67 4.64
N TYR A 50 20.73 -9.13 4.41
CA TYR A 50 20.91 -7.68 4.25
C TYR A 50 20.22 -7.13 2.98
N TYR A 51 20.24 -7.90 1.90
CA TYR A 51 19.48 -7.59 0.69
C TYR A 51 17.97 -7.55 0.97
N PHE A 52 17.45 -8.56 1.68
CA PHE A 52 16.06 -8.60 2.08
C PHE A 52 15.68 -7.41 2.97
N GLU A 53 16.42 -7.12 4.04
CA GLU A 53 16.13 -6.01 4.95
C GLU A 53 16.13 -4.65 4.24
N SER A 54 17.16 -4.39 3.44
CA SER A 54 17.29 -3.13 2.68
C SER A 54 16.16 -2.98 1.65
N SER A 55 15.89 -4.04 0.88
CA SER A 55 14.84 -4.03 -0.14
C SER A 55 13.45 -3.97 0.47
N PHE A 56 13.22 -4.68 1.58
CA PHE A 56 11.94 -4.70 2.28
C PHE A 56 11.63 -3.36 2.95
N PHE A 57 12.63 -2.65 3.44
CA PHE A 57 12.46 -1.26 3.88
C PHE A 57 11.95 -0.36 2.74
N LEU A 58 12.59 -0.42 1.57
CA LEU A 58 12.16 0.34 0.39
C LEU A 58 10.73 -0.04 -0.04
N LEU A 59 10.43 -1.34 -0.09
CA LEU A 59 9.10 -1.87 -0.40
C LEU A 59 8.01 -1.37 0.56
N LYS A 60 8.30 -1.33 1.87
CA LYS A 60 7.37 -0.80 2.87
C LYS A 60 7.02 0.65 2.56
N LEU A 61 8.03 1.49 2.35
CA LEU A 61 7.85 2.91 2.10
C LEU A 61 7.10 3.18 0.80
N ILE A 62 7.52 2.55 -0.29
CA ILE A 62 6.92 2.73 -1.62
C ILE A 62 5.50 2.15 -1.67
N GLY A 63 5.30 0.95 -1.12
CA GLY A 63 4.00 0.29 -1.08
C GLY A 63 2.96 1.12 -0.33
N ILE A 64 3.33 1.67 0.83
CA ILE A 64 2.43 2.53 1.61
C ILE A 64 2.18 3.84 0.87
N PHE A 65 3.21 4.46 0.28
CA PHE A 65 3.06 5.67 -0.52
C PHE A 65 2.06 5.50 -1.67
N ILE A 66 2.24 4.47 -2.50
CA ILE A 66 1.33 4.18 -3.62
C ILE A 66 -0.07 3.91 -3.11
N SER A 67 -0.24 3.09 -2.07
CA SER A 67 -1.56 2.81 -1.52
C SER A 67 -2.28 4.06 -1.02
N VAL A 68 -1.62 4.85 -0.18
CA VAL A 68 -2.17 6.10 0.37
C VAL A 68 -2.55 7.05 -0.76
N PHE A 69 -1.68 7.23 -1.76
CA PHE A 69 -1.92 8.10 -2.90
C PHE A 69 -3.09 7.61 -3.76
N THR A 70 -3.10 6.34 -4.17
CA THR A 70 -4.13 5.79 -5.06
C THR A 70 -5.50 5.83 -4.41
N PHE A 71 -5.62 5.42 -3.14
CA PHE A 71 -6.90 5.48 -2.42
C PHE A 71 -7.40 6.92 -2.27
N ALA A 72 -6.57 7.84 -1.77
CA ALA A 72 -6.93 9.25 -1.61
C ALA A 72 -7.33 9.91 -2.93
N TYR A 73 -6.51 9.75 -3.97
CA TYR A 73 -6.73 10.40 -5.25
C TYR A 73 -7.98 9.86 -5.94
N SER A 74 -8.27 8.56 -5.82
CA SER A 74 -9.38 7.93 -6.52
C SER A 74 -10.75 8.54 -6.20
N LEU A 75 -10.99 8.97 -4.96
CA LEU A 75 -12.28 9.48 -4.47
C LEU A 75 -12.26 10.98 -4.15
N LEU A 76 -11.23 11.68 -4.64
CA LEU A 76 -11.16 13.12 -4.64
C LEU A 76 -12.22 13.68 -5.61
N PRO A 77 -13.08 14.64 -5.20
CA PRO A 77 -14.19 15.12 -6.04
C PRO A 77 -13.76 15.56 -7.45
N LYS A 78 -12.61 16.23 -7.57
CA LYS A 78 -12.06 16.68 -8.86
C LYS A 78 -11.64 15.53 -9.78
N ALA A 79 -11.21 14.40 -9.22
CA ALA A 79 -10.79 13.21 -9.95
C ALA A 79 -11.93 12.21 -10.17
N ASP A 80 -13.02 12.33 -9.39
CA ASP A 80 -14.16 11.42 -9.38
C ASP A 80 -15.42 11.98 -10.06
N GLN A 81 -15.26 12.89 -11.04
CA GLN A 81 -16.38 13.52 -11.75
C GLN A 81 -17.30 12.51 -12.47
N TYR A 82 -16.75 11.36 -12.89
CA TYR A 82 -17.54 10.32 -13.54
C TYR A 82 -18.50 9.60 -12.59
N ALA A 83 -18.33 9.75 -11.27
CA ALA A 83 -19.27 9.21 -10.29
C ALA A 83 -20.68 9.74 -10.56
N GLU A 84 -20.82 11.02 -10.87
CA GLU A 84 -22.11 11.65 -11.16
C GLU A 84 -22.83 10.97 -12.34
N LEU A 85 -22.09 10.71 -13.44
CA LEU A 85 -22.63 10.03 -14.61
C LEU A 85 -23.10 8.59 -14.30
N VAL A 86 -22.38 7.90 -13.42
CA VAL A 86 -22.72 6.53 -13.02
C VAL A 86 -23.95 6.52 -12.10
N LEU A 87 -24.08 7.51 -11.23
CA LEU A 87 -25.23 7.64 -10.33
C LEU A 87 -26.50 8.04 -11.08
N VAL A 88 -26.40 8.90 -12.11
CA VAL A 88 -27.51 9.23 -13.02
C VAL A 88 -27.96 7.99 -13.80
N ALA A 89 -27.07 7.05 -14.09
CA ALA A 89 -27.39 5.76 -14.69
C ALA A 89 -28.02 4.74 -13.71
N GLU A 90 -28.58 5.21 -12.58
CA GLU A 90 -29.29 4.44 -11.56
C GLU A 90 -28.46 3.35 -10.85
N VAL A 91 -27.13 3.46 -10.89
CA VAL A 91 -26.27 2.57 -10.09
C VAL A 91 -26.27 3.04 -8.64
N SER A 92 -26.55 2.13 -7.70
CA SER A 92 -26.53 2.49 -6.28
C SER A 92 -25.13 2.92 -5.80
N ARG A 93 -25.09 3.88 -4.88
CA ARG A 93 -23.85 4.42 -4.27
C ARG A 93 -23.00 3.33 -3.63
N THR A 94 -23.63 2.38 -2.94
CA THR A 94 -22.95 1.23 -2.33
C THR A 94 -22.24 0.38 -3.38
N VAL A 95 -22.94 0.05 -4.49
CA VAL A 95 -22.35 -0.74 -5.57
C VAL A 95 -21.18 -0.01 -6.20
N TYR A 96 -21.32 1.29 -6.46
CA TYR A 96 -20.26 2.13 -7.00
C TYR A 96 -19.01 2.13 -6.11
N PHE A 97 -19.20 2.41 -4.81
CA PHE A 97 -18.11 2.46 -3.84
C PHE A 97 -17.40 1.10 -3.75
N CYS A 98 -18.14 0.02 -3.54
CA CYS A 98 -17.58 -1.31 -3.40
C CYS A 98 -16.85 -1.76 -4.66
N SER A 99 -17.41 -1.51 -5.86
CA SER A 99 -16.72 -1.87 -7.12
C SER A 99 -15.45 -1.07 -7.34
N LYS A 100 -15.42 0.19 -6.92
CA LYS A 100 -14.24 1.04 -7.05
C LYS A 100 -13.13 0.64 -6.09
N VAL A 101 -13.47 0.42 -4.82
CA VAL A 101 -12.52 -0.10 -3.80
C VAL A 101 -11.96 -1.45 -4.23
N LEU A 102 -12.78 -2.34 -4.79
CA LEU A 102 -12.31 -3.63 -5.33
C LEU A 102 -11.27 -3.44 -6.45
N VAL A 103 -11.50 -2.51 -7.37
CA VAL A 103 -10.53 -2.23 -8.46
C VAL A 103 -9.22 -1.67 -7.92
N ILE A 104 -9.27 -0.80 -6.91
CA ILE A 104 -8.07 -0.27 -6.25
C ILE A 104 -7.31 -1.39 -5.51
N PHE A 105 -8.03 -2.28 -4.83
CA PHE A 105 -7.46 -3.45 -4.17
C PHE A 105 -6.72 -4.35 -5.16
N LEU A 106 -7.34 -4.67 -6.31
CA LEU A 106 -6.71 -5.47 -7.36
C LEU A 106 -5.49 -4.76 -7.97
N TYR A 107 -5.55 -3.44 -8.14
CA TYR A 107 -4.41 -2.64 -8.56
C TYR A 107 -3.23 -2.76 -7.60
N LEU A 108 -3.47 -2.69 -6.29
CA LEU A 108 -2.40 -2.81 -5.30
C LEU A 108 -1.79 -4.21 -5.26
N ILE A 109 -2.60 -5.26 -5.40
CA ILE A 109 -2.08 -6.63 -5.55
C ILE A 109 -1.17 -6.70 -6.77
N PHE A 110 -1.63 -6.19 -7.91
CA PHE A 110 -0.84 -6.20 -9.14
C PHE A 110 0.47 -5.42 -8.98
N PHE A 111 0.43 -4.23 -8.36
CA PHE A 111 1.61 -3.43 -8.08
C PHE A 111 2.62 -4.16 -7.20
N LEU A 112 2.19 -4.74 -6.07
CA LEU A 112 3.07 -5.48 -5.17
C LEU A 112 3.64 -6.75 -5.80
N LEU A 113 2.90 -7.39 -6.72
CA LEU A 113 3.44 -8.50 -7.50
C LEU A 113 4.55 -8.06 -8.45
N LEU A 114 4.40 -6.90 -9.12
CA LEU A 114 5.47 -6.34 -9.95
C LEU A 114 6.70 -6.00 -9.13
N GLU A 115 6.53 -5.33 -8.00
CA GLU A 115 7.58 -5.02 -7.04
C GLU A 115 8.31 -6.28 -6.55
N PHE A 116 7.55 -7.31 -6.15
CA PHE A 116 8.12 -8.60 -5.76
C PHE A 116 8.90 -9.27 -6.91
N SER A 117 8.42 -9.13 -8.14
CA SER A 117 9.08 -9.69 -9.32
C SER A 117 10.40 -8.97 -9.62
N LEU A 118 10.45 -7.64 -9.45
CA LEU A 118 11.68 -6.85 -9.57
C LEU A 118 12.69 -7.20 -8.48
N TYR A 119 12.23 -7.36 -7.24
CA TYR A 119 13.06 -7.82 -6.12
C TYR A 119 13.66 -9.20 -6.40
N LEU A 120 12.87 -10.15 -6.90
CA LEU A 120 13.35 -11.48 -7.28
C LEU A 120 14.36 -11.41 -8.43
N LEU A 121 14.05 -10.62 -9.46
CA LEU A 121 14.92 -10.46 -10.63
C LEU A 121 16.30 -9.92 -10.22
N CYS A 122 16.35 -8.88 -9.40
CA CYS A 122 17.61 -8.30 -8.94
C CYS A 122 18.38 -9.30 -8.05
N GLY A 123 17.68 -10.00 -7.15
CA GLY A 123 18.30 -11.01 -6.29
C GLY A 123 18.94 -12.14 -7.10
N VAL A 124 18.17 -12.76 -8.01
CA VAL A 124 18.64 -13.89 -8.83
C VAL A 124 19.78 -13.50 -9.78
N CYS A 125 19.72 -12.30 -10.39
CA CYS A 125 20.72 -11.90 -11.37
C CYS A 125 22.04 -11.42 -10.76
N PHE A 126 22.01 -10.80 -9.57
CA PHE A 126 23.18 -10.10 -9.02
C PHE A 126 23.76 -10.72 -7.75
N LEU A 127 22.99 -11.50 -6.97
CA LEU A 127 23.51 -12.18 -5.77
C LEU A 127 23.91 -13.63 -6.08
N LYS A 128 25.13 -14.01 -5.67
CA LYS A 128 25.72 -15.33 -5.97
C LYS A 128 24.99 -16.52 -5.33
N ARG A 129 24.27 -16.32 -4.22
CA ARG A 129 23.63 -17.40 -3.43
C ARG A 129 22.22 -17.05 -2.98
N PHE A 130 21.46 -16.35 -3.83
CA PHE A 130 20.11 -15.93 -3.51
C PHE A 130 19.19 -17.11 -3.18
N SER A 131 18.79 -17.21 -1.91
CA SER A 131 17.82 -18.16 -1.41
C SER A 131 16.41 -17.55 -1.41
N SER A 132 15.44 -18.37 -1.80
CA SER A 132 14.05 -17.95 -2.06
C SER A 132 13.43 -17.18 -0.88
N PRO A 133 12.70 -16.09 -1.13
CA PRO A 133 12.30 -15.15 -0.09
C PRO A 133 11.12 -15.59 0.76
N SER A 134 10.91 -14.84 1.85
CA SER A 134 9.72 -14.94 2.71
C SER A 134 8.49 -14.34 2.01
N PHE A 135 7.83 -15.12 1.13
CA PHE A 135 6.51 -14.79 0.59
C PHE A 135 5.49 -14.32 1.66
N PRO A 136 5.46 -14.87 2.89
CA PRO A 136 4.60 -14.37 3.97
C PRO A 136 4.84 -12.89 4.33
N ALA A 137 6.07 -12.37 4.19
CA ALA A 137 6.36 -10.96 4.44
C ALA A 137 5.63 -10.05 3.44
N PHE A 138 5.54 -10.47 2.17
CA PHE A 138 4.83 -9.74 1.12
C PHE A 138 3.32 -9.74 1.33
N LEU A 139 2.75 -10.85 1.81
CA LEU A 139 1.34 -10.88 2.20
C LEU A 139 1.04 -9.94 3.37
N LYS A 140 1.91 -9.90 4.39
CA LYS A 140 1.78 -8.96 5.50
C LYS A 140 1.91 -7.50 5.03
N LEU A 141 2.81 -7.23 4.08
CA LEU A 141 2.96 -5.91 3.47
C LEU A 141 1.70 -5.51 2.69
N LEU A 142 1.07 -6.44 1.95
CA LEU A 142 -0.23 -6.17 1.30
C LEU A 142 -1.29 -5.75 2.32
N LEU A 143 -1.43 -6.48 3.43
CA LEU A 143 -2.39 -6.10 4.48
C LEU A 143 -2.09 -4.72 5.05
N LEU A 144 -0.82 -4.44 5.35
CA LEU A 144 -0.43 -3.15 5.89
C LEU A 144 -0.71 -2.00 4.90
N THR A 145 -0.32 -2.15 3.63
CA THR A 145 -0.55 -1.12 2.62
C THR A 145 -2.03 -0.86 2.41
N LEU A 146 -2.88 -1.89 2.45
CA LEU A 146 -4.34 -1.74 2.38
C LEU A 146 -4.91 -0.94 3.55
N ASP A 147 -4.44 -1.22 4.77
CA ASP A 147 -4.87 -0.51 5.97
C ASP A 147 -4.59 1.00 5.86
N TYR A 148 -3.35 1.37 5.53
CA TYR A 148 -2.97 2.77 5.31
C TYR A 148 -3.71 3.43 4.13
N GLY A 149 -4.00 2.66 3.07
CA GLY A 149 -4.80 3.12 1.94
C GLY A 149 -6.23 3.49 2.35
N LEU A 150 -6.89 2.61 3.13
CA LEU A 150 -8.24 2.86 3.63
C LEU A 150 -8.27 3.98 4.69
N LEU A 151 -7.22 4.11 5.50
CA LEU A 151 -7.06 5.24 6.43
C LEU A 151 -6.96 6.56 5.67
N SER A 152 -6.12 6.60 4.62
CA SER A 152 -5.99 7.74 3.72
C SER A 152 -7.31 8.10 3.07
N LEU A 153 -8.08 7.08 2.64
CA LEU A 153 -9.39 7.30 2.08
C LEU A 153 -10.35 7.93 3.10
N ALA A 154 -10.39 7.42 4.34
CA ALA A 154 -11.28 7.95 5.37
C ALA A 154 -10.99 9.43 5.65
N LEU A 155 -9.71 9.77 5.80
CA LEU A 155 -9.29 11.14 6.01
C LEU A 155 -9.59 12.04 4.80
N MET A 156 -9.35 11.55 3.58
CA MET A 156 -9.73 12.26 2.35
C MET A 156 -11.23 12.52 2.29
N GLN A 157 -12.04 11.58 2.77
CA GLN A 157 -13.48 11.72 2.74
C GLN A 157 -13.99 12.81 3.68
N ILE A 158 -13.36 12.93 4.85
CA ILE A 158 -13.68 13.93 5.89
C ILE A 158 -13.14 15.31 5.50
N LEU A 159 -11.87 15.40 5.11
CA LEU A 159 -11.16 16.67 4.97
C LEU A 159 -11.16 17.21 3.53
N ARG A 160 -11.42 16.36 2.53
CA ARG A 160 -11.55 16.71 1.10
C ARG A 160 -10.36 17.49 0.52
N ASN A 161 -9.15 17.22 1.01
CA ASN A 161 -7.93 17.92 0.62
C ASN A 161 -6.78 16.96 0.34
N LEU A 162 -6.07 17.13 -0.79
CA LEU A 162 -4.96 16.27 -1.20
C LEU A 162 -3.81 16.24 -0.18
N TYR A 163 -3.56 17.32 0.55
CA TYR A 163 -2.48 17.40 1.55
C TYR A 163 -2.64 16.39 2.71
N VAL A 164 -3.84 15.84 2.87
CA VAL A 164 -4.17 14.83 3.88
C VAL A 164 -3.39 13.53 3.70
N ILE A 165 -2.90 13.25 2.48
CA ILE A 165 -2.01 12.13 2.17
C ILE A 165 -0.76 12.12 3.08
N ALA A 166 -0.30 13.29 3.53
CA ALA A 166 0.85 13.37 4.42
C ALA A 166 0.60 12.72 5.79
N ILE A 167 -0.65 12.70 6.28
CA ILE A 167 -0.96 12.21 7.63
C ILE A 167 -0.71 10.69 7.75
N PRO A 168 -1.30 9.81 6.90
CA PRO A 168 -1.00 8.38 6.95
C PRO A 168 0.48 8.05 6.78
N LEU A 169 1.19 8.80 5.93
CA LEU A 169 2.63 8.61 5.72
C LEU A 169 3.44 8.97 6.96
N MET A 170 3.14 10.10 7.60
CA MET A 170 3.78 10.50 8.84
C MET A 170 3.47 9.51 9.97
N LEU A 171 2.26 8.97 10.04
CA LEU A 171 1.89 7.93 10.99
C LEU A 171 2.69 6.64 10.77
N PHE A 172 2.88 6.23 9.52
CA PHE A 172 3.72 5.08 9.19
C PHE A 172 5.18 5.28 9.64
N ILE A 173 5.79 6.39 9.24
CA ILE A 173 7.19 6.72 9.56
C ILE A 173 7.37 6.83 11.08
N THR A 174 6.50 7.56 11.75
CA THR A 174 6.54 7.72 13.21
C THR A 174 6.36 6.38 13.91
N GLY A 175 5.46 5.53 13.41
CA GLY A 175 5.27 4.17 13.92
C GLY A 175 6.52 3.30 13.79
N SER A 176 7.24 3.40 12.66
CA SER A 176 8.50 2.68 12.47
C SER A 176 9.56 3.12 13.48
N ILE A 177 9.66 4.43 13.77
CA ILE A 177 10.59 4.97 14.79
C ILE A 177 10.17 4.55 16.21
N ILE A 178 8.87 4.60 16.52
CA ILE A 178 8.36 4.19 17.84
C ILE A 178 8.67 2.72 18.14
N ASN A 179 8.56 1.87 17.12
CA ASN A 179 8.75 0.43 17.25
C ASN A 179 10.21 -0.02 17.45
N GLU A 180 11.18 0.88 17.31
CA GLU A 180 12.57 0.61 17.69
C GLU A 180 12.75 0.51 19.21
N LYS A 181 11.85 1.12 19.99
CA LYS A 181 11.91 1.12 21.45
C LYS A 181 10.96 0.08 22.04
N SER A 182 11.38 -0.56 23.13
CA SER A 182 10.50 -1.39 23.94
C SER A 182 9.69 -0.53 24.92
N GLY A 183 8.44 -0.92 25.19
CA GLY A 183 7.60 -0.26 26.20
C GLY A 183 6.10 -0.35 25.93
N PHE A 184 5.32 0.28 26.80
CA PHE A 184 3.85 0.32 26.69
C PHE A 184 3.34 1.22 25.57
N PHE A 185 4.06 2.29 25.24
CA PHE A 185 3.63 3.22 24.20
C PHE A 185 3.55 2.60 22.79
N PRO A 186 4.57 1.87 22.30
CA PRO A 186 4.47 1.11 21.05
C PRO A 186 3.26 0.16 21.03
N TYR A 187 2.95 -0.52 22.14
CA TYR A 187 1.82 -1.44 22.20
C TYR A 187 0.48 -0.77 21.86
N TYR A 188 0.18 0.36 22.51
CA TYR A 188 -1.07 1.10 22.27
C TYR A 188 -1.08 1.81 20.91
N PHE A 189 0.07 2.32 20.46
CA PHE A 189 0.18 2.93 19.14
C PHE A 189 -0.16 1.92 18.05
N ASN A 190 0.43 0.71 18.10
CA ASN A 190 0.21 -0.32 17.08
C ASN A 190 -1.19 -0.94 17.11
N LEU A 191 -1.95 -0.74 18.18
CA LEU A 191 -3.36 -1.16 18.27
C LEU A 191 -4.24 -0.32 17.33
N VAL A 192 -3.90 0.96 17.14
CA VAL A 192 -4.66 1.86 16.27
C VAL A 192 -3.99 2.00 14.90
N ILE A 193 -2.67 2.10 14.87
CA ILE A 193 -1.85 2.33 13.68
C ILE A 193 -0.92 1.13 13.50
N PRO A 194 -1.34 0.09 12.76
CA PRO A 194 -0.55 -1.11 12.65
C PRO A 194 0.80 -0.81 11.98
N ASN A 195 1.83 -1.54 12.41
CA ASN A 195 3.16 -1.45 11.84
C ASN A 195 3.92 -2.79 12.03
N PHE A 196 5.05 -2.91 11.36
CA PHE A 196 5.96 -4.04 11.52
C PHE A 196 6.75 -3.93 12.83
N LEU A 197 7.18 -5.08 13.35
CA LEU A 197 8.25 -5.15 14.35
C LEU A 197 9.57 -4.67 13.73
N SER A 198 10.45 -4.09 14.55
CA SER A 198 11.74 -3.55 14.09
C SER A 198 12.67 -4.64 13.53
N GLU A 199 12.72 -5.80 14.18
CA GLU A 199 13.69 -6.86 13.88
C GLU A 199 13.16 -7.96 12.96
N LYS A 200 11.85 -7.97 12.67
CA LYS A 200 11.19 -9.06 11.95
C LYS A 200 10.11 -8.55 11.01
N PRO A 201 9.90 -9.19 9.84
CA PRO A 201 8.78 -8.92 8.94
C PRO A 201 7.47 -9.52 9.51
N GLU A 202 7.14 -9.17 10.74
CA GLU A 202 5.96 -9.57 11.48
C GLU A 202 5.20 -8.32 11.93
N LEU A 203 3.88 -8.38 11.88
CA LEU A 203 3.02 -7.28 12.34
C LEU A 203 2.91 -7.34 13.86
N TYR A 204 2.98 -6.20 14.54
CA TYR A 204 3.06 -6.12 16.00
C TYR A 204 1.97 -6.93 16.73
N HIS A 205 0.70 -6.78 16.31
CA HIS A 205 -0.45 -7.53 16.86
C HIS A 205 -0.89 -8.69 15.95
N GLY A 206 -0.05 -9.08 14.99
CA GLY A 206 -0.35 -10.15 14.04
C GLY A 206 -1.29 -9.77 12.90
N THR A 207 -1.52 -10.72 12.00
CA THR A 207 -2.30 -10.53 10.77
C THR A 207 -3.80 -10.38 11.02
N VAL A 208 -4.33 -11.09 12.01
CA VAL A 208 -5.77 -11.05 12.35
C VAL A 208 -6.19 -9.65 12.80
N HIS A 209 -5.36 -8.99 13.61
CA HIS A 209 -5.61 -7.61 14.05
C HIS A 209 -5.71 -6.64 12.86
N VAL A 210 -4.76 -6.71 11.92
CA VAL A 210 -4.77 -5.84 10.73
C VAL A 210 -5.97 -6.13 9.84
N LEU A 211 -6.37 -7.40 9.69
CA LEU A 211 -7.61 -7.75 8.97
C LEU A 211 -8.85 -7.14 9.62
N MET A 212 -8.94 -7.14 10.95
CA MET A 212 -10.05 -6.48 11.65
C MET A 212 -10.05 -4.97 11.39
N MET A 213 -8.88 -4.32 11.45
CA MET A 213 -8.74 -2.88 11.16
C MET A 213 -9.17 -2.53 9.73
N ILE A 214 -8.76 -3.33 8.74
CA ILE A 214 -9.20 -3.19 7.34
C ILE A 214 -10.73 -3.25 7.23
N ILE A 215 -11.38 -4.21 7.89
CA ILE A 215 -12.84 -4.35 7.87
C ILE A 215 -13.52 -3.12 8.49
N ILE A 216 -13.03 -2.66 9.64
CA ILE A 216 -13.55 -1.46 10.32
C ILE A 216 -13.41 -0.23 9.42
N LEU A 217 -12.24 -0.03 8.82
CA LEU A 217 -12.00 1.10 7.93
C LEU A 217 -12.84 1.02 6.66
N LEU A 218 -13.07 -0.18 6.11
CA LEU A 218 -13.90 -0.35 4.91
C LEU A 218 -15.37 0.01 5.20
N LEU A 219 -15.90 -0.43 6.35
CA LEU A 219 -17.24 -0.05 6.80
C LEU A 219 -17.35 1.45 7.07
N LEU A 220 -16.38 2.04 7.77
CA LEU A 220 -16.33 3.48 8.03
C LEU A 220 -16.33 4.28 6.72
N ASN A 221 -15.48 3.88 5.76
CA ASN A 221 -15.40 4.56 4.48
C ASN A 221 -16.69 4.45 3.67
N LEU A 222 -17.39 3.31 3.74
CA LEU A 222 -18.70 3.16 3.09
C LEU A 222 -19.74 4.08 3.74
N LEU A 223 -19.79 4.15 5.08
CA LEU A 223 -20.70 5.04 5.80
C LEU A 223 -20.45 6.51 5.45
N LEU A 224 -19.18 6.94 5.48
CA LEU A 224 -18.77 8.29 5.08
C LEU A 224 -19.18 8.59 3.63
N TYR A 225 -19.03 7.63 2.73
CA TYR A 225 -19.38 7.81 1.32
C TYR A 225 -20.89 7.95 1.13
N LEU A 226 -21.69 7.14 1.82
CA LEU A 226 -23.15 7.19 1.75
C LEU A 226 -23.72 8.49 2.34
N ALA A 227 -23.07 9.03 3.37
CA ALA A 227 -23.45 10.29 4.02
C ALA A 227 -23.10 11.54 3.19
N ARG A 228 -22.42 11.41 2.04
CA ARG A 228 -22.16 12.55 1.16
C ARG A 228 -23.46 12.98 0.46
N ASP A 229 -23.87 14.22 0.70
CA ASP A 229 -24.75 14.92 -0.22
C ASP A 229 -23.93 15.21 -1.50
N LEU A 230 -24.42 14.68 -2.62
CA LEU A 230 -23.96 14.99 -3.97
C LEU A 230 -24.99 15.93 -4.58
#